data_AF-A0A820GBM3-F1
#
_entry.id   AF-A0A820GBM3-F1
#
_cell.length_a   1.000
_cell.length_b   1.000
_cell.length_c   1.000
_cell.angle_alpha   90.00
_cell.angle_beta   90.00
_cell.angle_gamma   90.00
#
_symmetry.space_group_name_H-M   'P 1'
#
loop_
_entity.id
_entity.type
_entity.pdbx_description
1 polymer ?
#
loop_
_entity_poly.entity_id
_entity_poly.type
_entity_poly.pdbx_seq_one_letter_code
_entity_poly.pdbx_strand_id
1 'polypeptide(L)'
;MFFAVSNVRSQLTSFSSISCLNSQSLCGGSVCYDPTTQFCTKLGKVVQCIGICGSQCYNPNTQQCFNGTLCSLSEQLCIVKYDSGSGYEYNPPSYQCYNPPYS
;
A
#
# COMPACT_ATOMS: atom_id res chain seq x y z
N MET A 1 -38.30 -6.31 -33.08
CA MET A 1 -37.62 -5.17 -32.43
C MET A 1 -36.14 -5.46 -32.46
N PHE A 2 -35.34 -4.57 -33.06
CA PHE A 2 -33.99 -4.85 -33.55
C PHE A 2 -32.92 -4.94 -32.43
N PHE A 3 -31.99 -5.89 -32.64
CA PHE A 3 -30.64 -6.27 -32.15
C PHE A 3 -29.88 -5.34 -31.15
N ALA A 4 -28.89 -5.77 -30.34
CA ALA A 4 -27.81 -6.72 -30.60
C ALA A 4 -27.09 -7.20 -29.31
N VAL A 5 -26.43 -8.36 -29.43
CA VAL A 5 -25.48 -8.95 -28.46
C VAL A 5 -24.13 -8.25 -28.62
N SER A 6 -23.56 -7.67 -27.56
CA SER A 6 -22.16 -7.18 -27.59
C SER A 6 -21.25 -8.12 -26.81
N ASN A 7 -20.79 -9.13 -27.54
CA ASN A 7 -19.61 -9.92 -27.27
C ASN A 7 -18.41 -9.09 -27.75
N VAL A 8 -17.57 -8.56 -26.85
CA VAL A 8 -16.31 -7.92 -27.25
C VAL A 8 -15.15 -8.62 -26.55
N ARG A 9 -14.67 -9.63 -27.26
CA ARG A 9 -13.34 -10.22 -27.19
C ARG A 9 -12.33 -9.08 -27.41
N SER A 10 -11.82 -8.49 -26.33
CA SER A 10 -10.82 -7.42 -26.44
C SER A 10 -9.51 -8.02 -26.95
N GLN A 11 -9.03 -7.43 -28.03
CA GLN A 11 -8.03 -7.93 -28.95
C GLN A 11 -6.64 -8.02 -28.29
N LEU A 12 -5.93 -9.14 -28.49
CA LEU A 12 -4.48 -9.16 -28.39
C LEU A 12 -3.90 -8.34 -29.54
N THR A 13 -3.34 -7.17 -29.23
CA THR A 13 -2.39 -6.47 -30.11
C THR A 13 -1.09 -6.26 -29.36
N SER A 14 -0.01 -6.79 -29.91
CA SER A 14 1.34 -6.83 -29.34
C SER A 14 2.02 -5.46 -29.34
N PHE A 15 1.72 -4.61 -28.36
CA PHE A 15 2.60 -3.58 -27.81
C PHE A 15 2.10 -3.36 -26.37
N SER A 16 2.94 -3.61 -25.38
CA SER A 16 2.56 -3.77 -23.97
C SER A 16 2.22 -2.43 -23.28
N SER A 17 1.29 -1.65 -23.82
CA SER A 17 0.72 -0.47 -23.18
C SER A 17 -0.51 -0.89 -22.39
N ILE A 18 -0.38 -0.94 -21.07
CA ILE A 18 -1.48 -1.26 -20.15
C ILE A 18 -2.41 -0.05 -20.11
N SER A 19 -3.66 -0.23 -20.56
CA SER A 19 -4.70 0.79 -20.51
C SER A 19 -5.70 0.47 -19.38
N CYS A 20 -5.89 1.43 -18.49
CA CYS A 20 -6.83 1.32 -17.39
C CYS A 20 -8.24 1.79 -17.80
N LEU A 21 -9.28 1.28 -17.14
CA LEU A 21 -10.65 1.72 -17.37
C LEU A 21 -10.84 3.19 -16.94
N ASN A 22 -11.89 3.83 -17.46
CA ASN A 22 -12.28 5.18 -17.02
C ASN A 22 -12.49 5.17 -15.49
N SER A 23 -11.80 6.10 -14.80
CA SER A 23 -11.68 6.22 -13.33
C SER A 23 -10.60 5.40 -12.64
N GLN A 24 -9.89 4.51 -13.33
CA GLN A 24 -8.72 3.81 -12.79
C GLN A 24 -7.42 4.53 -13.12
N SER A 25 -6.43 4.42 -12.24
CA SER A 25 -5.09 4.98 -12.42
C SER A 25 -4.05 3.86 -12.55
N LEU A 26 -2.95 4.15 -13.24
CA LEU A 26 -1.84 3.21 -13.39
C LEU A 26 -0.91 3.30 -12.18
N CYS A 27 -0.62 2.16 -11.56
CA CYS A 27 0.33 1.97 -10.47
C CYS A 27 1.51 1.11 -10.95
N GLY A 28 2.73 1.54 -10.67
CA GLY A 28 3.94 0.76 -10.99
C GLY A 28 4.12 0.45 -12.48
N GLY A 29 3.45 1.19 -13.37
CA GLY A 29 3.51 0.97 -14.83
C GLY A 29 2.82 -0.30 -15.32
N SER A 30 2.25 -1.13 -14.43
CA SER A 30 1.74 -2.45 -14.79
C SER A 30 0.41 -2.86 -14.18
N VAL A 31 -0.10 -2.13 -13.19
CA VAL A 31 -1.33 -2.50 -12.49
C VAL A 31 -2.29 -1.31 -12.46
N CYS A 32 -3.53 -1.52 -12.84
CA CYS A 32 -4.59 -0.52 -12.70
C CYS A 32 -5.21 -0.62 -11.31
N TYR A 33 -5.48 0.52 -10.68
CA TYR A 33 -6.15 0.59 -9.38
C TYR A 33 -7.25 1.65 -9.38
N ASP A 34 -8.23 1.46 -8.50
CA ASP A 34 -9.29 2.44 -8.26
C ASP A 34 -8.86 3.42 -7.16
N PRO A 35 -8.54 4.69 -7.47
CA PRO A 35 -8.06 5.66 -6.49
C PRO A 35 -9.11 6.04 -5.43
N THR A 36 -10.39 5.67 -5.62
CA THR A 36 -11.45 5.93 -4.64
C THR A 36 -11.43 4.94 -3.48
N THR A 37 -10.91 3.73 -3.71
CA THR A 37 -10.89 2.64 -2.72
C THR A 37 -9.52 2.02 -2.48
N GLN A 38 -8.54 2.35 -3.33
CA GLN A 38 -7.21 1.77 -3.35
C GLN A 38 -6.13 2.85 -3.44
N PHE A 39 -4.94 2.52 -2.96
CA PHE A 39 -3.79 3.39 -2.94
C PHE A 39 -2.59 2.73 -3.61
N CYS A 40 -1.88 3.47 -4.47
CA CYS A 40 -0.62 3.03 -5.05
C CYS A 40 0.55 3.45 -4.15
N THR A 41 1.24 2.46 -3.59
CA THR A 41 2.46 2.70 -2.82
C THR A 41 3.59 3.19 -3.72
N LYS A 42 4.57 3.90 -3.15
CA LYS A 42 5.78 4.33 -3.88
C LYS A 42 6.56 3.17 -4.53
N LEU A 43 6.36 1.94 -4.03
CA LEU A 43 6.95 0.71 -4.56
C LEU A 43 6.15 0.12 -5.74
N GLY A 44 5.10 0.78 -6.22
CA GLY A 44 4.26 0.29 -7.32
C GLY A 44 3.29 -0.82 -6.91
N LYS A 45 3.06 -1.04 -5.61
CA LYS A 45 2.06 -2.00 -5.11
C LYS A 45 0.74 -1.30 -4.81
N VAL A 46 -0.36 -1.93 -5.19
CA VAL A 46 -1.72 -1.48 -4.89
C VAL A 46 -2.18 -2.05 -3.56
N VAL A 47 -2.72 -1.21 -2.70
CA VAL A 47 -3.26 -1.59 -1.38
C VAL A 47 -4.70 -1.11 -1.28
N GLN A 48 -5.59 -1.96 -0.76
CA GLN A 48 -6.96 -1.56 -0.44
C GLN A 48 -6.95 -0.62 0.77
N CYS A 49 -7.52 0.58 0.65
CA CYS A 49 -7.62 1.50 1.79
C CYS A 49 -8.86 1.11 2.63
N ILE A 50 -8.64 0.30 3.66
CA ILE A 50 -9.70 -0.12 4.60
C ILE A 50 -9.66 0.73 5.87
N GLY A 51 -8.47 1.21 6.25
CA GLY A 51 -8.29 2.10 7.39
C GLY A 51 -7.15 3.10 7.17
N ILE A 52 -7.00 4.03 8.13
CA ILE A 52 -5.94 5.02 8.16
C ILE A 52 -5.00 4.75 9.33
N CYS A 53 -3.69 4.69 9.05
CA CYS A 53 -2.62 4.57 10.03
C CYS A 53 -1.75 5.84 9.96
N GLY A 54 -1.90 6.72 10.95
CA GLY A 54 -1.29 8.05 10.91
C GLY A 54 -1.84 8.86 9.74
N SER A 55 -1.03 9.04 8.69
CA SER A 55 -1.42 9.70 7.43
C SER A 55 -1.49 8.74 6.22
N GLN A 56 -1.36 7.44 6.44
CA GLN A 56 -1.28 6.43 5.39
C GLN A 56 -2.52 5.53 5.37
N CYS A 57 -3.04 5.25 4.18
CA CYS A 57 -4.02 4.18 3.99
C CYS A 57 -3.38 2.81 4.24
N TYR A 58 -4.12 1.90 4.87
CA TYR A 58 -3.68 0.52 5.04
C TYR A 58 -4.81 -0.50 4.93
N ASN A 59 -4.40 -1.76 4.70
CA ASN A 59 -5.27 -2.93 4.72
C ASN A 59 -4.94 -3.81 5.94
N PRO A 60 -5.85 -3.99 6.91
CA PRO A 60 -5.62 -4.82 8.09
C PRO A 60 -5.45 -6.32 7.77
N ASN A 61 -5.83 -6.76 6.56
CA ASN A 61 -5.63 -8.15 6.14
C ASN A 61 -4.19 -8.46 5.70
N THR A 62 -3.38 -7.44 5.42
CA THR A 62 -2.00 -7.62 4.92
C THR A 62 -0.98 -6.77 5.68
N GLN A 63 -1.43 -5.84 6.51
CA GLN A 63 -0.61 -4.88 7.24
C GLN A 63 -1.22 -4.63 8.62
N GLN A 64 -0.42 -4.05 9.51
CA GLN A 64 -0.84 -3.65 10.85
C GLN A 64 -0.33 -2.25 11.18
N CYS A 65 -1.09 -1.52 11.98
CA CYS A 65 -0.77 -0.16 12.38
C CYS A 65 -0.34 -0.11 13.85
N PHE A 66 0.85 0.43 14.11
CA PHE A 66 1.42 0.58 15.44
C PHE A 66 1.79 2.03 15.71
N ASN A 67 1.10 2.71 16.63
CA ASN A 67 1.37 4.13 16.96
C ASN A 67 1.49 5.06 15.73
N GLY A 68 0.69 4.81 14.69
CA GLY A 68 0.75 5.58 13.43
C GLY A 68 1.85 5.14 12.44
N THR A 69 2.63 4.11 12.79
CA THR A 69 3.60 3.44 11.93
C THR A 69 2.97 2.21 11.28
N LEU A 70 3.03 2.14 9.95
CA LEU A 70 2.49 1.02 9.19
C LEU A 70 3.55 -0.06 9.02
N CYS A 71 3.27 -1.27 9.52
CA CYS A 71 4.15 -2.43 9.45
C CYS A 71 3.47 -3.60 8.72
N SER A 72 4.26 -4.54 8.21
CA SER A 72 3.78 -5.83 7.68
C SER A 72 3.27 -6.72 8.82
N LEU A 73 2.39 -7.68 8.54
CA LEU A 73 1.84 -8.58 9.58
C LEU A 73 2.91 -9.43 10.31
N SER A 74 4.06 -9.67 9.67
CA SER A 74 5.19 -10.39 10.28
C SER A 74 6.14 -9.49 11.08
N GLU A 75 6.00 -8.17 10.98
CA GLU A 75 6.91 -7.21 11.60
C GLU A 75 6.44 -6.82 13.00
N GLN A 76 7.39 -6.52 13.88
CA GLN A 76 7.15 -5.97 15.21
C GLN A 76 7.58 -4.51 15.29
N LEU A 77 7.05 -3.78 16.27
CA LEU A 77 7.40 -2.38 16.51
C LEU A 77 8.62 -2.28 17.44
N CYS A 78 9.73 -1.75 16.94
CA CYS A 78 10.85 -1.31 17.75
C CYS A 78 10.64 0.15 18.16
N ILE A 79 10.77 0.43 19.46
CA ILE A 79 10.79 1.79 20.00
C ILE A 79 12.25 2.17 20.20
N VAL A 80 12.76 3.03 19.31
CA VAL A 80 14.14 3.51 19.41
C VAL A 80 14.16 4.69 20.37
N LYS A 81 14.68 4.45 21.57
CA LYS A 81 15.03 5.47 22.56
C LYS A 81 16.54 5.62 22.59
N TYR A 82 17.07 6.74 22.11
CA TYR A 82 18.50 6.99 22.25
C TYR A 82 18.79 7.48 23.68
N ASP A 83 19.70 6.79 24.36
CA ASP A 83 20.41 7.33 25.52
C ASP A 83 21.77 7.80 25.00
N SER A 84 21.80 9.01 24.44
CA SER A 84 23.08 9.71 24.30
C SER A 84 23.64 9.86 25.71
N GLY A 85 24.90 9.48 25.96
CA GLY A 85 25.61 9.60 27.24
C GLY A 85 25.77 11.04 27.81
N SER A 86 24.87 11.93 27.40
CA SER A 86 24.67 13.33 27.75
C SER A 86 23.20 13.64 28.12
N GLY A 87 22.33 12.62 28.26
CA GLY A 87 21.05 12.70 28.99
C GLY A 87 19.85 13.31 28.27
N TYR A 88 19.87 13.47 26.95
CA TYR A 88 18.70 13.91 26.19
C TYR A 88 17.90 12.74 25.61
N GLU A 89 16.74 12.48 26.22
CA GLU A 89 15.72 11.58 25.67
C GLU A 89 15.06 12.27 24.46
N TYR A 90 15.14 11.65 23.28
CA TYR A 90 14.37 12.13 22.12
C TYR A 90 12.88 11.89 22.40
N ASN A 91 12.15 13.00 22.59
CA ASN A 91 10.71 12.99 22.74
C ASN A 91 10.09 13.74 21.55
N PRO A 92 9.27 13.09 20.70
CA PRO A 92 8.76 11.73 20.83
C PRO A 92 9.77 10.63 20.40
N PRO A 93 9.60 9.39 20.91
CA PRO A 93 10.40 8.25 20.48
C PRO A 93 10.19 7.93 19.00
N SER A 94 11.22 7.37 18.36
CA SER A 94 11.11 6.90 16.97
C SER A 94 10.58 5.47 16.94
N TYR A 95 9.66 5.20 16.03
CA TYR A 95 9.03 3.89 15.84
C TYR A 95 9.48 3.29 14.51
N GLN A 96 9.99 2.06 14.54
CA GLN A 96 10.48 1.35 13.36
C GLN A 96 9.96 -0.09 13.33
N CYS A 97 9.49 -0.54 12.16
CA CYS A 97 9.12 -1.93 11.93
C CYS A 97 10.39 -2.77 11.74
N TYR A 98 10.45 -3.96 12.33
CA TYR A 98 11.51 -4.92 12.08
C TYR A 98 10.96 -6.34 11.97
N ASN A 99 11.62 -7.18 11.18
CA ASN A 99 11.32 -8.61 11.14
C ASN A 99 12.14 -9.31 12.23
N PRO A 100 11.50 -9.88 13.27
CA PRO A 100 12.22 -10.69 14.25
C PRO A 100 12.81 -11.92 13.55
N PRO A 101 14.08 -12.29 13.83
CA PRO A 101 14.77 -13.35 13.10
C PRO A 101 14.16 -14.74 13.29
N TYR A 102 13.28 -14.94 14.28
CA TYR A 102 12.55 -16.18 14.52
C TYR A 102 11.21 -15.83 15.21
N SER A 103 10.08 -16.20 14.60
CA SER A 103 8.73 -16.09 15.19
C SER A 103 8.05 -17.45 15.20
#